data_AF-A0A7S9CCK6-F1
#
_entry.id   AF-A0A7S9CCK6-F1
#
_cell.length_a   1.000
_cell.length_b   1.000
_cell.length_c   1.000
_cell.angle_alpha   90.00
_cell.angle_beta   90.00
_cell.angle_gamma   90.00
#
_symmetry.space_group_name_H-M   'P 1'
#
loop_
_entity.id
_entity.type
_entity.pdbx_description
1 polymer ?
#
loop_
_entity_poly.entity_id
_entity_poly.type
_entity_poly.pdbx_seq_one_letter_code
_entity_poly.pdbx_strand_id
1 'polypeptide(L)'
;MQRLLSILALAALTGCATLQPSVPDDYKGPTATVADSGFAEDGSKAQFFAVQEIDGRAINSAIIESRKASHGRGFALSAQFVTRKVPTVPLKLKLIGTHQTAAPIHELASRAAGTFFEVEGVVEFTPVADARYVVKGELKKDGSSVWIEDAATQQVVTEKVRAKKS
;
A
#
# COMPACT_ATOMS: atom_id res chain seq x y z
N MET A 1 11.88 48.21 9.54
CA MET A 1 11.17 47.30 8.60
C MET A 1 11.74 45.88 8.55
N GLN A 2 12.87 45.57 9.20
CA GLN A 2 13.56 44.27 9.10
C GLN A 2 13.16 43.24 10.17
N ARG A 3 12.28 43.59 11.12
CA ARG A 3 11.83 42.70 12.21
C ARG A 3 10.48 42.02 11.97
N LEU A 4 9.76 42.35 10.89
CA LEU A 4 8.48 41.71 10.55
C LEU A 4 8.61 40.48 9.63
N LEU A 5 9.77 40.28 8.98
CA LEU A 5 10.00 39.15 8.07
C LEU A 5 10.33 37.84 8.80
N SER A 6 10.66 37.87 10.09
CA SER A 6 11.12 36.69 10.84
C SER A 6 9.99 35.87 11.47
N ILE A 7 8.74 36.35 11.45
CA ILE A 7 7.58 35.66 12.07
C ILE A 7 6.85 34.77 11.04
N LEU A 8 7.02 35.00 9.74
CA LEU A 8 6.29 34.25 8.70
C LEU A 8 6.91 32.87 8.36
N ALA A 9 8.14 32.60 8.79
CA ALA A 9 8.86 31.35 8.45
C ALA A 9 8.58 30.18 9.42
N LEU A 10 7.93 30.42 10.57
CA LEU A 10 7.74 29.39 11.61
C LEU A 10 6.40 28.63 11.51
N ALA A 11 5.51 29.02 10.59
CA ALA A 11 4.17 28.41 10.45
C ALA A 11 4.09 27.26 9.43
N ALA A 12 5.20 26.87 8.79
CA ALA A 12 5.19 25.95 7.65
C ALA A 12 5.55 24.47 7.98
N LEU A 13 5.64 24.08 9.26
CA LEU A 13 6.22 22.78 9.66
C LEU A 13 5.28 21.79 10.37
N THR A 14 3.98 22.08 10.52
CA THR A 14 3.03 21.11 11.13
C THR A 14 2.34 20.24 10.08
N GLY A 15 3.14 19.51 9.30
CA GLY A 15 2.65 18.45 8.42
C GLY A 15 2.88 17.07 9.03
N CYS A 16 2.28 16.76 10.19
CA CYS A 16 2.19 15.36 10.61
C CYS A 16 1.22 14.66 9.63
N ALA A 17 1.77 13.97 8.63
CA ALA A 17 1.00 13.12 7.74
C ALA A 17 0.45 11.93 8.55
N THR A 18 -0.66 12.15 9.25
CA THR A 18 -1.36 11.14 10.03
C THR A 18 -2.05 10.17 9.09
N LEU A 19 -1.79 8.88 9.26
CA LEU A 19 -2.51 7.82 8.55
C LEU A 19 -3.97 7.83 8.99
N GLN A 20 -4.86 7.74 8.02
CA GLN A 20 -6.29 7.79 8.29
C GLN A 20 -6.84 6.37 8.48
N PRO A 21 -7.90 6.22 9.29
CA PRO A 21 -8.58 4.94 9.39
C PRO A 21 -9.22 4.60 8.05
N SER A 22 -9.25 3.31 7.74
CA SER A 22 -9.83 2.78 6.48
C SER A 22 -11.37 2.82 6.47
N VAL A 23 -11.98 3.02 7.63
CA VAL A 23 -13.40 3.31 7.83
C VAL A 23 -13.47 4.61 8.63
N PRO A 24 -14.23 5.63 8.20
CA PRO A 24 -14.44 6.84 8.99
C PRO A 24 -15.01 6.52 10.38
N ASP A 25 -14.57 7.25 11.42
CA ASP A 25 -14.93 6.96 12.83
C ASP A 25 -16.46 7.07 13.09
N ASP A 26 -17.15 7.91 12.31
CA ASP A 26 -18.58 8.14 12.37
C ASP A 26 -19.40 7.19 11.49
N TYR A 27 -18.76 6.33 10.71
CA TYR A 27 -19.45 5.41 9.81
C TYR A 27 -20.22 4.32 10.58
N LYS A 28 -21.52 4.21 10.31
CA LYS A 28 -22.44 3.21 10.91
C LYS A 28 -22.97 2.18 9.91
N GLY A 29 -22.52 2.26 8.65
CA GLY A 29 -22.98 1.36 7.60
C GLY A 29 -22.31 -0.02 7.64
N PRO A 30 -22.69 -0.92 6.72
CA PRO A 30 -22.05 -2.22 6.59
C PRO A 30 -20.59 -2.08 6.12
N THR A 31 -19.77 -3.05 6.49
CA THR A 31 -18.35 -3.07 6.09
C THR A 31 -18.01 -4.36 5.38
N ALA A 32 -17.03 -4.29 4.49
CA ALA A 32 -16.33 -5.45 3.95
C ALA A 32 -14.91 -5.51 4.51
N THR A 33 -14.21 -6.62 4.24
CA THR A 33 -12.81 -6.79 4.64
C THR A 33 -11.90 -6.82 3.42
N VAL A 34 -10.80 -6.08 3.46
CA VAL A 34 -9.73 -6.13 2.45
C VAL A 34 -8.42 -6.51 3.15
N ALA A 35 -7.78 -7.56 2.65
CA ALA A 35 -6.47 -8.01 3.11
C ALA A 35 -5.38 -7.66 2.09
N ASP A 36 -4.31 -7.02 2.55
CA ASP A 36 -3.06 -6.98 1.79
C ASP A 36 -2.46 -8.39 1.74
N SER A 37 -1.68 -8.67 0.71
CA SER A 37 -1.01 -9.96 0.55
C SER A 37 0.41 -9.82 0.03
N GLY A 38 1.08 -10.94 -0.14
CA GLY A 38 2.46 -11.01 -0.58
C GLY A 38 3.13 -12.25 -0.03
N PHE A 39 4.45 -12.29 -0.14
CA PHE A 39 5.27 -13.39 0.37
C PHE A 39 6.71 -12.92 0.55
N ALA A 40 7.40 -13.48 1.53
CA ALA A 40 8.84 -13.34 1.66
C ALA A 40 9.55 -14.12 0.56
N GLU A 41 10.46 -13.46 -0.15
CA GLU A 41 11.36 -14.14 -1.09
C GLU A 41 12.54 -14.75 -0.33
N ASP A 42 13.07 -13.98 0.62
CA ASP A 42 14.12 -14.40 1.55
C ASP A 42 14.02 -13.60 2.86
N GLY A 43 15.00 -13.75 3.76
CA GLY A 43 15.03 -13.07 5.06
C GLY A 43 15.22 -11.55 5.00
N SER A 44 15.47 -10.99 3.81
CA SER A 44 15.80 -9.58 3.56
C SER A 44 14.94 -8.92 2.48
N LYS A 45 14.16 -9.70 1.72
CA LYS A 45 13.33 -9.25 0.59
C LYS A 45 11.98 -9.94 0.56
N ALA A 46 10.94 -9.18 0.23
CA ALA A 46 9.59 -9.72 0.05
C ALA A 46 8.83 -8.94 -1.02
N GLN A 47 7.80 -9.57 -1.59
CA GLN A 47 6.81 -8.93 -2.44
C GLN A 47 5.59 -8.57 -1.63
N PHE A 48 5.03 -7.39 -1.91
CA PHE A 48 3.84 -6.86 -1.25
C PHE A 48 2.83 -6.40 -2.28
N PHE A 49 1.56 -6.73 -2.04
CA PHE A 49 0.38 -6.28 -2.77
C PHE A 49 -0.57 -5.65 -1.77
N ALA A 50 -0.79 -4.34 -1.87
CA ALA A 50 -1.42 -3.59 -0.80
C ALA A 50 -2.33 -2.46 -1.30
N VAL A 51 -3.30 -2.09 -0.47
CA VAL A 51 -4.00 -0.79 -0.57
C VAL A 51 -3.17 0.26 0.17
N GLN A 52 -2.78 1.33 -0.52
CA GLN A 52 -2.07 2.47 0.07
C GLN A 52 -3.01 3.61 0.44
N GLU A 53 -4.01 3.87 -0.38
CA GLU A 53 -4.92 4.99 -0.21
C GLU A 53 -6.37 4.56 -0.44
N ILE A 54 -7.28 5.20 0.29
CA ILE A 54 -8.73 5.16 0.06
C ILE A 54 -9.18 6.60 -0.19
N ASP A 55 -9.80 6.87 -1.34
CA ASP A 55 -10.27 8.19 -1.74
C ASP A 55 -9.20 9.29 -1.63
N GLY A 56 -7.98 8.97 -2.07
CA GLY A 56 -6.82 9.87 -2.04
C GLY A 56 -6.21 10.09 -0.65
N ARG A 57 -6.63 9.31 0.34
CA ARG A 57 -6.17 9.41 1.72
C ARG A 57 -5.29 8.22 2.07
N ALA A 58 -4.06 8.50 2.50
CA ALA A 58 -3.12 7.46 2.93
C ALA A 58 -3.65 6.71 4.16
N ILE A 59 -3.65 5.38 4.06
CA ILE A 59 -4.05 4.47 5.13
C ILE A 59 -2.88 3.59 5.54
N ASN A 60 -3.03 2.89 6.67
CA ASN A 60 -2.05 1.89 7.04
C ASN A 60 -2.05 0.71 6.06
N SER A 61 -0.87 0.23 5.68
CA SER A 61 -0.67 -0.84 4.70
C SER A 61 0.41 -1.83 5.15
N ALA A 62 0.44 -2.99 4.51
CA ALA A 62 1.48 -4.01 4.72
C ALA A 62 2.89 -3.45 4.50
N ILE A 63 3.06 -2.51 3.57
CA ILE A 63 4.33 -1.83 3.32
C ILE A 63 4.75 -1.04 4.57
N ILE A 64 3.86 -0.21 5.09
CA ILE A 64 4.14 0.63 6.25
C ILE A 64 4.42 -0.22 7.49
N GLU A 65 3.57 -1.21 7.77
CA GLU A 65 3.73 -2.08 8.94
C GLU A 65 4.98 -2.94 8.85
N SER A 66 5.31 -3.46 7.67
CA SER A 66 6.55 -4.23 7.48
C SER A 66 7.79 -3.35 7.66
N ARG A 67 7.77 -2.09 7.18
CA ARG A 67 8.88 -1.16 7.41
C ARG A 67 9.08 -0.86 8.89
N LYS A 68 7.99 -0.60 9.62
CA LYS A 68 8.03 -0.39 11.07
C LYS A 68 8.57 -1.62 11.80
N ALA A 69 8.07 -2.82 11.47
CA ALA A 69 8.48 -4.07 12.09
C ALA A 69 9.92 -4.49 11.77
N SER A 70 10.50 -3.98 10.69
CA SER A 70 11.89 -4.24 10.27
C SER A 70 12.87 -3.16 10.76
N HIS A 71 12.36 -2.03 11.23
CA HIS A 71 13.20 -0.92 11.67
C HIS A 71 14.12 -1.33 12.82
N GLY A 72 15.41 -0.99 12.72
CA GLY A 72 16.41 -1.34 13.72
C GLY A 72 16.87 -2.81 13.72
N ARG A 73 16.44 -3.63 12.76
CA ARG A 73 16.79 -5.07 12.68
C ARG A 73 17.88 -5.41 11.67
N GLY A 74 18.67 -4.43 11.24
CA GLY A 74 19.72 -4.62 10.26
C GLY A 74 19.16 -5.09 8.91
N PHE A 75 19.66 -6.22 8.40
CA PHE A 75 19.23 -6.79 7.11
C PHE A 75 18.04 -7.76 7.20
N ALA A 76 17.42 -7.90 8.37
CA ALA A 76 16.26 -8.75 8.55
C ALA A 76 14.96 -8.01 8.21
N LEU A 77 14.21 -8.52 7.25
CA LEU A 77 12.86 -8.06 6.91
C LEU A 77 11.83 -8.83 7.73
N SER A 78 10.88 -8.10 8.31
CA SER A 78 9.70 -8.65 8.99
C SER A 78 8.46 -8.30 8.17
N ALA A 79 8.07 -9.19 7.25
CA ALA A 79 6.85 -9.00 6.46
C ALA A 79 5.61 -9.09 7.37
N GLN A 80 4.74 -8.08 7.29
CA GLN A 80 3.47 -7.96 7.99
C GLN A 80 2.37 -7.68 6.98
N PHE A 81 1.34 -8.52 6.94
CA PHE A 81 0.21 -8.36 6.04
C PHE A 81 -1.01 -7.85 6.80
N VAL A 82 -1.52 -6.70 6.38
CA VAL A 82 -2.55 -5.96 7.12
C VAL A 82 -3.92 -6.26 6.53
N THR A 83 -4.82 -6.73 7.38
CA THR A 83 -6.26 -6.85 7.07
C THR A 83 -7.01 -5.67 7.67
N ARG A 84 -7.93 -5.07 6.91
CA ARG A 84 -8.72 -3.92 7.35
C ARG A 84 -10.17 -4.00 6.89
N LYS A 85 -11.03 -3.25 7.59
CA LYS A 85 -12.40 -3.02 7.14
C LYS A 85 -12.44 -1.87 6.15
N VAL A 86 -13.40 -1.89 5.24
CA VAL A 86 -13.73 -0.79 4.33
C VAL A 86 -15.25 -0.63 4.28
N PRO A 87 -15.78 0.59 4.11
CA PRO A 87 -17.23 0.81 3.98
C PRO A 87 -17.76 0.20 2.68
N THR A 88 -19.01 -0.26 2.68
CA THR A 88 -19.67 -0.85 1.48
C THR A 88 -20.31 0.22 0.59
N VAL A 89 -19.50 1.22 0.24
CA VAL A 89 -19.85 2.29 -0.70
C VAL A 89 -18.85 2.26 -1.86
N PRO A 90 -19.11 2.90 -2.99
CA PRO A 90 -18.10 3.08 -4.03
C PRO A 90 -16.87 3.81 -3.48
N LEU A 91 -15.68 3.23 -3.70
CA LEU A 91 -14.38 3.72 -3.23
C LEU A 91 -13.38 3.83 -4.37
N LYS A 92 -12.45 4.77 -4.25
CA LYS A 92 -11.23 4.81 -5.08
C LYS A 92 -10.06 4.28 -4.28
N LEU A 93 -9.53 3.13 -4.69
CA LEU A 93 -8.40 2.50 -4.01
C LEU A 93 -7.12 2.71 -4.80
N LYS A 94 -6.08 3.28 -4.16
CA LYS A 94 -4.73 3.24 -4.72
C LYS A 94 -4.08 1.92 -4.34
N LEU A 95 -3.87 1.06 -5.33
CA LEU A 95 -3.19 -0.22 -5.17
C LEU A 95 -1.70 -0.07 -5.50
N ILE A 96 -0.89 -0.90 -4.85
CA ILE A 96 0.52 -1.08 -5.16
C ILE A 96 0.89 -2.55 -5.14
N GLY A 97 1.67 -2.99 -6.12
CA GLY A 97 2.49 -4.18 -6.06
C GLY A 97 3.95 -3.76 -6.10
N THR A 98 4.76 -4.13 -5.10
CA THR A 98 6.18 -3.74 -5.07
C THR A 98 7.03 -4.73 -4.30
N HIS A 99 8.35 -4.66 -4.51
CA HIS A 99 9.31 -5.31 -3.63
C HIS A 99 9.62 -4.39 -2.45
N GLN A 100 9.89 -4.97 -1.30
CA GLN A 100 10.50 -4.25 -0.20
C GLN A 100 11.68 -5.04 0.33
N THR A 101 12.75 -4.31 0.62
CA THR A 101 13.98 -4.87 1.18
C THR A 101 14.19 -4.33 2.59
N ALA A 102 14.97 -5.05 3.39
CA ALA A 102 15.29 -4.66 4.77
C ALA A 102 16.18 -3.41 4.87
N ALA A 103 16.99 -3.13 3.84
CA ALA A 103 17.93 -2.02 3.85
C ALA A 103 18.01 -1.30 2.49
N PRO A 104 18.16 0.04 2.47
CA PRO A 104 18.20 0.83 1.23
C PRO A 104 19.27 0.37 0.22
N ILE A 105 20.41 -0.13 0.71
CA ILE A 105 21.48 -0.64 -0.15
C ILE A 105 21.03 -1.83 -1.02
N HIS A 106 20.16 -2.70 -0.49
CA HIS A 106 19.62 -3.86 -1.22
C HIS A 106 18.59 -3.44 -2.27
N GLU A 107 17.78 -2.43 -1.96
CA GLU A 107 16.89 -1.83 -2.94
C GLU A 107 17.68 -1.25 -4.11
N LEU A 108 18.70 -0.42 -3.83
CA LEU A 108 19.56 0.14 -4.87
C LEU A 108 20.23 -0.93 -5.72
N ALA A 109 20.78 -1.99 -5.10
CA ALA A 109 21.37 -3.11 -5.81
C ALA A 109 20.34 -3.85 -6.70
N SER A 110 19.13 -4.11 -6.17
CA SER A 110 18.05 -4.76 -6.92
C SER A 110 17.58 -3.90 -8.11
N ARG A 111 17.49 -2.58 -7.92
CA ARG A 111 17.16 -1.63 -8.99
C ARG A 111 18.25 -1.61 -10.05
N ALA A 112 19.52 -1.56 -9.66
CA ALA A 112 20.66 -1.61 -10.58
C ALA A 112 20.72 -2.93 -11.37
N ALA A 113 20.34 -4.05 -10.74
CA ALA A 113 20.24 -5.37 -11.38
C ALA A 113 18.97 -5.55 -12.24
N GLY A 114 18.02 -4.61 -12.21
CA GLY A 114 16.75 -4.70 -12.93
C GLY A 114 15.81 -5.78 -12.38
N THR A 115 15.91 -6.10 -11.09
CA THR A 115 15.11 -7.12 -10.38
C THR A 115 14.19 -6.53 -9.32
N PHE A 116 14.04 -5.20 -9.31
CA PHE A 116 13.09 -4.48 -8.48
C PHE A 116 11.94 -4.00 -9.37
N PHE A 117 10.76 -4.59 -9.17
CA PHE A 117 9.55 -4.23 -9.90
C PHE A 117 8.54 -3.56 -8.99
N GLU A 118 7.83 -2.59 -9.55
CA GLU A 118 6.76 -1.84 -8.89
C GLU A 118 5.66 -1.53 -9.90
N VAL A 119 4.41 -1.60 -9.44
CA VAL A 119 3.22 -1.19 -10.15
C VAL A 119 2.29 -0.49 -9.17
N GLU A 120 1.78 0.67 -9.54
CA GLU A 120 0.77 1.38 -8.75
C GLU A 120 -0.32 1.96 -9.65
N GLY A 121 -1.51 2.11 -9.09
CA GLY A 121 -2.63 2.70 -9.81
C GLY A 121 -3.90 2.76 -8.98
N VAL A 122 -4.83 3.61 -9.41
CA VAL A 122 -6.12 3.79 -8.76
C VAL A 122 -7.17 2.93 -9.46
N VAL A 123 -7.98 2.23 -8.68
CA VAL A 123 -9.13 1.45 -9.16
C VAL A 123 -10.40 1.90 -8.46
N GLU A 124 -11.51 1.83 -9.19
CA GLU A 124 -12.84 1.95 -8.62
C GLU A 124 -13.23 0.59 -8.01
N PHE A 125 -13.78 0.60 -6.80
CA PHE A 125 -14.13 -0.61 -6.06
C PHE A 125 -15.40 -0.40 -5.24
N THR A 126 -16.37 -1.29 -5.40
CA THR A 126 -17.62 -1.27 -4.63
C THR A 126 -17.78 -2.60 -3.90
N PRO A 127 -17.37 -2.70 -2.63
CA PRO A 127 -17.44 -3.94 -1.89
C PRO A 127 -18.86 -4.30 -1.46
N VAL A 128 -19.12 -5.60 -1.39
CA VAL A 128 -20.36 -6.18 -0.85
C VAL A 128 -20.24 -6.35 0.66
N ALA A 129 -21.34 -6.13 1.38
CA ALA A 129 -21.40 -6.29 2.84
C ALA A 129 -20.94 -7.68 3.27
N ASP A 130 -20.11 -7.70 4.33
CA ASP A 130 -19.54 -8.90 4.95
C ASP A 130 -18.66 -9.78 4.02
N ALA A 131 -18.42 -9.33 2.78
CA ALA A 131 -17.51 -9.98 1.87
C ALA A 131 -16.04 -9.76 2.27
N ARG A 132 -15.19 -10.68 1.81
CA ARG A 132 -13.75 -10.64 2.04
C ARG A 132 -13.02 -10.56 0.71
N TYR A 133 -12.04 -9.68 0.67
CA TYR A 133 -11.26 -9.38 -0.52
C TYR A 133 -9.77 -9.46 -0.20
N VAL A 134 -8.98 -9.77 -1.22
CA VAL A 134 -7.52 -9.85 -1.12
C VAL A 134 -6.90 -9.04 -2.25
N VAL A 135 -5.96 -8.18 -1.92
CA VAL A 135 -5.13 -7.51 -2.94
C VAL A 135 -4.12 -8.51 -3.47
N LYS A 136 -4.14 -8.76 -4.76
CA LYS A 136 -3.27 -9.71 -5.46
C LYS A 136 -2.45 -8.98 -6.51
N GLY A 137 -1.36 -9.61 -6.92
CA GLY A 137 -0.57 -9.08 -8.00
C GLY A 137 0.48 -10.05 -8.46
N GLU A 138 1.26 -9.56 -9.42
CA GLU A 138 2.34 -10.27 -10.06
C GLU A 138 3.42 -9.26 -10.41
N LEU A 139 4.66 -9.55 -10.01
CA LEU A 139 5.81 -8.70 -10.25
C LEU A 139 6.80 -9.46 -11.14
N LYS A 140 6.89 -9.04 -12.40
CA LYS A 140 7.78 -9.65 -13.39
C LYS A 140 8.39 -8.59 -14.30
N LYS A 141 9.50 -8.99 -14.95
CA LYS A 141 10.25 -8.17 -15.90
C LYS A 141 9.44 -7.83 -17.16
N ASP A 142 8.61 -8.77 -17.62
CA ASP A 142 7.79 -8.66 -18.83
C ASP A 142 6.43 -7.96 -18.59
N GLY A 143 6.03 -7.82 -17.33
CA GLY A 143 4.89 -7.02 -16.91
C GLY A 143 4.55 -7.23 -15.45
N SER A 144 4.31 -6.13 -14.73
CA SER A 144 3.82 -6.17 -13.35
C SER A 144 2.38 -5.71 -13.29
N SER A 145 1.56 -6.37 -12.46
CA SER A 145 0.14 -6.07 -12.30
C SER A 145 -0.34 -6.19 -10.85
N VAL A 146 -1.36 -5.42 -10.47
CA VAL A 146 -2.02 -5.49 -9.15
C VAL A 146 -3.53 -5.31 -9.30
N TRP A 147 -4.32 -6.05 -8.52
CA TRP A 147 -5.79 -6.06 -8.56
C TRP A 147 -6.39 -6.56 -7.24
N ILE A 148 -7.71 -6.52 -7.11
CA ILE A 148 -8.43 -7.13 -5.98
C ILE A 148 -9.20 -8.36 -6.44
N GLU A 149 -9.13 -9.42 -5.64
CA GLU A 149 -9.96 -10.62 -5.79
C GLU A 149 -10.95 -10.73 -4.64
N ASP A 150 -12.14 -11.27 -4.93
CA ASP A 150 -13.01 -11.83 -3.92
C ASP A 150 -12.37 -13.11 -3.34
N ALA A 151 -12.23 -13.16 -2.02
CA ALA A 151 -11.50 -14.22 -1.34
C ALA A 151 -12.20 -15.59 -1.40
N ALA A 152 -13.54 -15.61 -1.56
CA ALA A 152 -14.31 -16.84 -1.60
C ALA A 152 -14.35 -17.44 -3.01
N THR A 153 -14.49 -16.58 -4.03
CA THR A 153 -14.66 -17.01 -5.42
C THR A 153 -13.39 -16.94 -6.25
N GLN A 154 -12.34 -16.27 -5.75
CA GLN A 154 -11.10 -15.96 -6.48
C GLN A 154 -11.33 -15.14 -7.77
N GLN A 155 -12.51 -14.55 -7.93
CA GLN A 155 -12.82 -13.70 -9.07
C GLN A 155 -12.19 -12.32 -8.88
N VAL A 156 -11.64 -11.78 -9.97
CA VAL A 156 -11.12 -10.42 -10.02
C VAL A 156 -12.31 -9.44 -10.01
N VAL A 157 -12.33 -8.53 -9.03
CA VAL A 157 -13.45 -7.59 -8.80
C VAL A 157 -13.10 -6.13 -9.11
N THR A 158 -11.88 -5.86 -9.55
CA THR A 158 -11.42 -4.54 -10.02
C THR A 158 -10.76 -4.65 -11.37
N GLU A 159 -10.53 -3.52 -12.03
CA GLU A 159 -9.58 -3.50 -13.14
C GLU A 159 -8.18 -3.94 -12.65
N LYS A 160 -7.43 -4.61 -13.53
CA LYS A 160 -6.03 -4.93 -13.27
C LYS A 160 -5.17 -3.73 -13.62
N VAL A 161 -4.58 -3.10 -12.62
CA VAL A 161 -3.55 -2.09 -12.83
C VAL A 161 -2.32 -2.79 -13.39
N ARG A 162 -1.74 -2.24 -14.45
CA ARG A 162 -0.51 -2.76 -15.07
C ARG A 162 0.56 -1.69 -15.11
N ALA A 163 1.81 -2.06 -14.86
CA ALA A 163 2.93 -1.16 -15.06
C ALA A 163 2.95 -0.72 -16.53
N LYS A 164 3.09 0.59 -16.77
CA LYS A 164 3.35 1.09 -18.11
C LYS A 164 4.70 0.52 -18.56
N LYS A 165 4.76 -0.10 -19.73
CA LYS A 165 6.04 -0.43 -20.37
C LYS A 165 6.81 0.87 -20.54
N SER A 166 7.92 1.03 -19.81
CA SER A 166 8.89 2.09 -20.04
C SER A 166 9.75 1.78 -21.25
#